data_AF-A0A183DC65-F1
#
_entry.id   AF-A0A183DC65-F1
#
_cell.length_a   1.000
_cell.length_b   1.000
_cell.length_c   1.000
_cell.angle_alpha   90.00
_cell.angle_beta   90.00
_cell.angle_gamma   90.00
#
_symmetry.space_group_name_H-M   'P 1'
#
loop_
_entity.id
_entity.type
_entity.pdbx_description
1 polymer ?
#
loop_
_entity_poly.entity_id
_entity_poly.type
_entity_poly.pdbx_seq_one_letter_code
_entity_poly.pdbx_strand_id
1 'polypeptide(L)'
;LKNIIIQASGEPSFTVEQASKALKAYKDRKLARQKAREEEACYVEYRKAEILTKIRPKYATLGSVDEMFPKRRKGSMGFGERKAHYLSIRPKACYATWLGKRKNVIEAK
;
A
#
# COMPACT_ATOMS: atom_id res chain seq x y z
N LEU A 1 -57.78 31.98 -16.07
CA LEU A 1 -57.53 33.29 -15.43
C LEU A 1 -57.07 33.01 -14.00
N LYS A 2 -55.79 33.22 -13.67
CA LYS A 2 -55.29 33.03 -12.30
C LYS A 2 -55.61 34.28 -11.49
N ASN A 3 -56.41 34.13 -10.45
CA ASN A 3 -56.79 35.22 -9.54
C ASN A 3 -55.55 35.71 -8.79
N ILE A 4 -55.13 36.94 -9.07
CA ILE A 4 -54.13 37.66 -8.28
C ILE A 4 -54.93 38.58 -7.36
N ILE A 5 -54.91 38.29 -6.06
CA ILE A 5 -55.46 39.16 -5.03
C ILE A 5 -54.36 40.18 -4.71
N ILE A 6 -54.59 41.45 -5.06
CA ILE A 6 -53.70 42.57 -4.73
C ILE A 6 -54.24 43.21 -3.45
N GLN A 7 -53.48 43.14 -2.35
CA GLN A 7 -53.79 43.88 -1.12
C GLN A 7 -53.33 45.34 -1.23
N ALA A 8 -54.02 46.25 -0.53
CA ALA A 8 -53.94 47.71 -0.65
C ALA A 8 -52.64 48.37 -0.12
N SER A 9 -51.63 47.59 0.26
CA SER A 9 -50.26 48.05 0.50
C SER A 9 -49.39 47.45 -0.59
N GLY A 10 -48.62 48.26 -1.31
CA GLY A 10 -47.85 47.90 -2.52
C GLY A 10 -46.79 46.80 -2.39
N GLU A 11 -46.87 45.94 -1.37
CA GLU A 11 -46.09 44.72 -1.23
C GLU A 11 -46.84 43.54 -1.87
N PRO A 12 -46.20 42.75 -2.74
CA PRO A 12 -46.82 41.57 -3.30
C PRO A 12 -47.15 40.57 -2.18
N SER A 13 -48.44 40.31 -1.94
CA SER A 13 -48.87 39.31 -0.96
C SER A 13 -48.54 37.92 -1.49
N PHE A 14 -47.52 37.27 -0.93
CA PHE A 14 -47.21 35.88 -1.25
C PHE A 14 -48.34 34.96 -0.77
N THR A 15 -48.78 34.06 -1.65
CA THR A 15 -49.68 32.98 -1.25
C THR A 15 -48.96 32.04 -0.28
N VAL A 16 -49.70 31.42 0.65
CA VAL A 16 -49.14 30.47 1.64
C VAL A 16 -48.37 29.33 0.96
N GLU A 17 -48.82 28.91 -0.22
CA GLU A 17 -48.15 27.91 -1.07
C GLU A 17 -46.79 28.40 -1.59
N GLN A 18 -46.67 29.66 -2.01
CA GLN A 18 -45.40 30.24 -2.43
C GLN A 18 -44.42 30.38 -1.25
N ALA A 19 -44.92 30.81 -0.09
CA ALA A 19 -44.11 30.93 1.12
C ALA A 19 -43.57 29.57 1.58
N SER A 20 -44.42 28.54 1.63
CA SER A 20 -44.01 27.17 1.99
C SER A 20 -43.02 26.56 0.99
N LYS A 21 -43.21 26.80 -0.32
CA LYS A 21 -42.27 26.38 -1.37
C LYS A 21 -40.91 27.05 -1.22
N ALA A 22 -40.89 28.36 -0.94
CA ALA A 22 -39.64 29.09 -0.69
C ALA A 22 -38.91 28.58 0.56
N LEU A 23 -39.66 28.28 1.63
CA LEU A 23 -39.11 27.76 2.87
C LEU A 23 -38.56 26.33 2.72
N LYS A 24 -39.21 25.50 1.91
CA LYS A 24 -38.70 24.18 1.53
C LYS A 24 -37.42 24.29 0.72
N ALA A 25 -37.39 25.12 -0.32
CA ALA A 25 -36.19 25.35 -1.12
C ALA A 25 -35.01 25.88 -0.29
N TYR A 26 -35.27 26.75 0.69
CA TYR A 26 -34.27 27.23 1.64
C TYR A 26 -33.69 26.09 2.51
N LYS A 27 -34.56 25.23 3.07
CA LYS A 27 -34.14 24.07 3.87
C LYS A 27 -33.32 23.08 3.03
N ASP A 28 -33.77 22.77 1.82
CA ASP A 28 -33.08 21.86 0.91
C ASP A 28 -31.69 22.39 0.55
N ARG A 29 -31.57 23.70 0.28
CA ARG A 29 -30.27 24.37 0.03
C ARG A 29 -29.35 24.30 1.25
N LYS A 30 -29.90 24.44 2.46
CA LYS A 30 -29.11 24.35 3.70
C LYS A 30 -28.59 22.93 3.94
N LEU A 31 -29.44 21.92 3.73
CA LEU A 31 -29.06 20.50 3.84
C LEU A 31 -28.01 20.12 2.80
N ALA A 32 -28.18 20.53 1.54
CA ALA A 32 -27.20 20.27 0.48
C ALA A 32 -25.81 20.85 0.82
N ARG A 33 -25.76 22.05 1.44
CA ARG A 33 -24.52 22.66 1.91
C ARG A 33 -23.88 21.91 3.07
N GLN A 34 -24.67 21.36 4.00
CA GLN A 34 -24.14 20.54 5.10
C GLN A 34 -23.56 19.24 4.55
N LYS A 35 -24.31 18.55 3.69
CA LYS A 35 -23.87 17.32 3.02
C LYS A 35 -22.55 17.52 2.25
N ALA A 36 -22.43 18.61 1.51
CA ALA A 36 -21.19 18.95 0.81
C ALA A 36 -19.99 19.14 1.76
N ARG A 37 -20.19 19.80 2.91
CA ARG A 37 -19.14 19.95 3.93
C ARG A 37 -18.76 18.63 4.59
N GLU A 38 -19.73 17.75 4.84
CA GLU A 38 -19.49 16.42 5.39
C GLU A 38 -18.72 15.55 4.38
N GLU A 39 -19.08 15.62 3.10
CA GLU A 39 -18.36 14.95 2.01
C GLU A 39 -16.93 15.50 1.85
N GLU A 40 -16.73 16.81 1.98
CA GLU A 40 -15.40 17.44 2.01
C GLU A 40 -14.60 17.05 3.27
N ALA A 41 -15.23 16.98 4.44
CA ALA A 41 -14.58 16.53 5.67
C ALA A 41 -14.13 15.07 5.56
N CYS A 42 -14.94 14.24 4.89
CA CYS A 42 -14.63 12.84 4.58
C CYS A 42 -13.88 12.65 3.25
N TYR A 43 -13.40 13.72 2.61
CA TYR A 43 -12.79 13.67 1.28
C TYR A 43 -11.61 12.70 1.20
N VAL A 44 -10.84 12.59 2.28
CA VAL A 44 -9.71 11.66 2.37
C VAL A 44 -10.18 10.21 2.27
N GLU A 45 -11.26 9.84 2.96
CA GLU A 45 -11.82 8.48 2.91
C GLU A 45 -12.48 8.19 1.55
N TYR A 46 -13.18 9.18 0.99
CA TYR A 46 -13.70 9.11 -0.38
C TYR A 46 -12.58 8.87 -1.40
N ARG A 47 -11.47 9.63 -1.32
CA ARG A 47 -10.32 9.47 -2.20
C ARG A 47 -9.62 8.13 -2.01
N LYS A 48 -9.51 7.63 -0.78
CA LYS A 48 -9.01 6.27 -0.52
C LYS A 48 -9.88 5.23 -1.22
N ALA A 49 -11.20 5.30 -1.07
CA ALA A 49 -12.13 4.38 -1.73
C ALA A 49 -12.07 4.48 -3.26
N GLU A 50 -11.98 5.68 -3.82
CA GLU A 50 -11.82 5.92 -5.26
C GLU A 50 -10.51 5.31 -5.80
N ILE A 51 -9.40 5.51 -5.09
CA ILE A 51 -8.09 4.94 -5.45
C ILE A 51 -8.14 3.41 -5.37
N LEU A 52 -8.72 2.85 -4.30
CA LEU A 52 -8.87 1.40 -4.12
C LEU A 52 -9.75 0.76 -5.21
N THR A 53 -10.84 1.42 -5.61
CA THR A 53 -11.73 0.93 -6.68
C THR A 53 -11.10 1.01 -8.07
N LYS A 54 -10.25 2.00 -8.32
CA LYS A 54 -9.50 2.15 -9.58
C LYS A 54 -8.34 1.16 -9.70
N ILE A 55 -7.55 1.00 -8.63
CA ILE A 55 -6.37 0.14 -8.61
C ILE A 55 -6.76 -1.34 -8.46
N ARG A 56 -7.87 -1.64 -7.75
CA ARG A 56 -8.34 -3.00 -7.41
C ARG A 56 -7.19 -3.92 -6.98
N PRO A 57 -6.42 -3.55 -5.94
CA PRO A 57 -5.30 -4.35 -5.51
C PRO A 57 -5.81 -5.75 -5.14
N LYS A 58 -5.39 -6.78 -5.89
CA LYS A 58 -5.67 -8.17 -5.55
C LYS A 58 -4.72 -8.57 -4.42
N TYR A 59 -5.24 -9.27 -3.41
CA TYR A 59 -4.49 -9.76 -2.24
C TYR A 59 -3.24 -10.60 -2.58
N ALA A 60 -3.04 -10.98 -3.85
CA ALA A 60 -1.88 -11.70 -4.34
C ALA A 60 -0.60 -10.85 -4.48
N THR A 61 -0.67 -9.52 -4.43
CA THR A 61 0.51 -8.63 -4.56
C THR A 61 1.07 -8.11 -3.22
N LEU A 62 0.59 -8.62 -2.07
CA LEU A 62 1.16 -8.29 -0.76
C LEU A 62 2.47 -9.03 -0.44
N GLY A 63 2.94 -9.90 -1.35
CA GLY A 63 4.35 -10.25 -1.38
C GLY A 63 5.12 -9.06 -1.92
N SER A 64 5.45 -8.11 -1.05
CA SER A 64 6.32 -6.99 -1.38
C SER A 64 7.57 -7.54 -2.09
N VAL A 65 7.75 -7.14 -3.36
CA VAL A 65 8.94 -7.47 -4.13
C VAL A 65 10.19 -6.94 -3.41
N ASP A 66 10.03 -5.88 -2.61
CA ASP A 66 11.08 -5.24 -1.79
C ASP A 66 11.35 -5.97 -0.46
N GLU A 67 10.40 -6.77 0.07
CA GLU A 67 10.58 -7.60 1.28
C GLU A 67 11.18 -8.98 0.95
N MET A 68 11.37 -9.29 -0.33
CA MET A 68 11.88 -10.58 -0.74
C MET A 68 13.41 -10.56 -0.69
N PHE A 69 13.98 -11.06 0.42
CA PHE A 69 15.42 -11.29 0.54
C PHE A 69 15.97 -11.92 -0.76
N PRO A 70 17.08 -11.39 -1.32
CA PRO A 70 17.67 -11.94 -2.53
C PRO A 70 17.85 -13.44 -2.38
N LYS A 71 17.21 -14.22 -3.27
CA LYS A 71 17.37 -15.67 -3.27
C LYS A 71 18.86 -15.98 -3.30
N ARG A 72 19.36 -16.73 -2.30
CA ARG A 72 20.77 -17.18 -2.28
C ARG A 72 21.08 -17.80 -3.64
N ARG A 73 22.08 -17.27 -4.34
CA ARG A 73 22.55 -17.85 -5.61
C ARG A 73 23.03 -19.26 -5.31
N LYS A 74 22.32 -20.27 -5.83
CA LYS A 74 22.81 -21.66 -5.87
C LYS A 74 23.85 -21.75 -6.98
N GLY A 75 25.00 -21.12 -6.77
CA GLY A 75 26.17 -21.26 -7.62
C GLY A 75 27.08 -22.36 -7.09
N SER A 76 27.80 -23.03 -7.99
CA SER A 76 29.00 -23.79 -7.66
C SER A 76 29.87 -22.90 -6.77
N MET A 77 30.15 -23.34 -5.53
CA MET A 77 31.01 -22.58 -4.63
C MET A 77 32.43 -22.69 -5.18
N GLY A 78 32.82 -21.85 -6.14
CA GLY A 78 34.11 -21.99 -6.82
C GLY A 78 35.29 -22.04 -5.85
N PHE A 79 35.22 -21.33 -4.70
CA PHE A 79 36.21 -21.49 -3.63
C PHE A 79 36.13 -22.85 -2.91
N GLY A 80 34.93 -23.32 -2.58
CA GLY A 80 34.70 -24.61 -1.91
C GLY A 80 35.11 -25.79 -2.78
N GLU A 81 34.77 -25.75 -4.07
CA GLU A 81 35.14 -26.77 -5.06
C GLU A 81 36.64 -26.79 -5.30
N ARG A 82 37.29 -25.63 -5.48
CA ARG A 82 38.75 -25.55 -5.58
C ARG A 82 39.42 -26.08 -4.32
N LYS A 83 38.94 -25.71 -3.13
CA LYS A 83 39.47 -26.20 -1.85
C LYS A 83 39.31 -27.71 -1.71
N ALA A 84 38.14 -28.26 -2.03
CA ALA A 84 37.89 -29.70 -1.99
C ALA A 84 38.80 -30.46 -2.98
N HIS A 85 38.96 -29.94 -4.19
CA HIS A 85 39.88 -30.47 -5.20
C HIS A 85 41.33 -30.48 -4.71
N TYR A 86 41.84 -29.37 -4.17
CA TYR A 86 43.18 -29.30 -3.57
C TYR A 86 43.36 -30.27 -2.40
N LEU A 87 42.33 -30.48 -1.57
CA LEU A 87 42.37 -31.45 -0.49
C LEU A 87 42.38 -32.90 -1.00
N SER A 88 41.68 -33.18 -2.11
CA SER A 88 41.62 -34.52 -2.72
C SER A 88 42.91 -34.95 -3.41
N ILE A 89 43.67 -33.99 -3.96
CA ILE A 89 44.95 -34.26 -4.67
C ILE A 89 46.14 -34.22 -3.71
N ARG A 90 45.92 -33.86 -2.44
CA ARG A 90 47.01 -33.75 -1.48
C ARG A 90 47.66 -35.12 -1.28
N PRO A 91 49.00 -35.23 -1.34
CA PRO A 91 49.68 -36.46 -0.88
C PRO A 91 49.21 -36.72 0.56
N LYS A 92 48.92 -38.00 0.87
CA LYS A 92 48.29 -38.53 2.10
C LYS A 92 48.28 -37.55 3.29
N ALA A 93 47.17 -37.45 4.03
CA ALA A 93 46.97 -36.50 5.13
C ALA A 93 48.11 -36.40 6.18
N CYS A 94 48.99 -37.40 6.29
CA CYS A 94 50.24 -37.33 7.04
C CYS A 94 51.18 -36.18 6.58
N TYR A 95 51.26 -35.88 5.28
CA TYR A 95 52.14 -34.87 4.69
C TYR A 95 51.56 -33.45 4.69
N ALA A 96 50.32 -33.29 5.17
CA ALA A 96 49.70 -31.99 5.25
C ALA A 96 50.42 -31.10 6.27
N THR A 97 51.11 -30.05 5.84
CA THR A 97 51.65 -29.00 6.72
C THR A 97 50.67 -27.84 6.79
N TRP A 98 50.29 -27.43 8.01
CA TRP A 98 49.62 -26.15 8.29
C TRP A 98 50.11 -25.64 9.65
N LEU A 99 50.10 -24.33 9.85
CA LEU A 99 50.48 -23.69 11.12
C LEU A 99 49.64 -24.27 12.26
N GLY A 100 50.28 -24.97 13.20
CA GLY A 100 49.63 -25.64 14.34
C GLY A 100 49.51 -27.17 14.25
N LYS A 101 49.83 -27.82 13.12
CA LYS A 101 49.89 -29.29 13.09
C LYS A 101 51.13 -29.78 13.83
N ARG A 102 50.94 -30.60 14.88
CA ARG A 102 52.05 -31.28 15.55
C ARG A 102 52.74 -32.22 14.54
N LYS A 103 54.05 -32.04 14.34
CA LYS A 103 54.88 -32.94 13.54
C LYS A 103 54.97 -34.26 14.31
N ASN A 104 54.13 -35.23 13.98
CA ASN A 104 54.37 -36.59 14.43
C ASN A 104 55.59 -37.08 13.62
N VAL A 105 56.68 -37.38 14.33
CA VAL A 105 57.88 -37.98 13.76
C VAL A 105 57.43 -39.24 13.04
N ILE A 106 57.60 -39.27 11.73
CA ILE A 106 57.37 -40.49 10.96
C ILE A 106 58.62 -41.33 11.23
N GLU A 107 58.52 -42.25 12.19
CA GLU A 107 59.53 -43.30 12.35
C GLU A 107 59.50 -44.16 11.08
N ALA A 108 60.61 -44.16 10.36
CA ALA A 108 60.82 -45.06 9.23
C ALA A 108 60.83 -46.49 9.78
N LYS A 109 60.04 -47.36 9.16
CA LYS A 109 60.06 -48.80 9.40
C LYS A 109 60.88 -49.46 8.31
#